data_AF-A0A7W8F6M2-F1
#
_entry.id   AF-A0A7W8F6M2-F1
#
_cell.length_a   1.000
_cell.length_b   1.000
_cell.length_c   1.000
_cell.angle_alpha   90.00
_cell.angle_beta   90.00
_cell.angle_gamma   90.00
#
_symmetry.space_group_name_H-M   'P 1'
#
loop_
_entity.id
_entity.type
_entity.pdbx_description
1 polymer ?
#
loop_
_entity_poly.entity_id
_entity_poly.type
_entity_poly.pdbx_seq_one_letter_code
_entity_poly.pdbx_strand_id
1 'polypeptide(L)'
;MKGYKDYDLGKDGYFWRGVAPDLTGLDTSLCNRLMFWQDAGEIPDVPEAPTPEILAAYAYDKVKVPETEIELRPEARSTVNLPTWVWLDEGTFKDVTVRAELPHTGLWAETTAKPVALHLEPGTDDAETYPASGDCEITDDGSIGSPYTKGDADATPPCGIRHLRATAGDPYRLTASIT
;
A
#
# COMPACT_ATOMS: atom_id res chain seq x y z
N MET A 1 24.81 -26.09 -37.49
CA MET A 1 23.37 -26.31 -37.21
C MET A 1 22.58 -25.96 -38.45
N LYS A 2 21.74 -26.87 -38.96
CA LYS A 2 20.73 -26.51 -39.96
C LYS A 2 19.68 -25.66 -39.21
N GLY A 3 19.64 -24.36 -39.46
CA GLY A 3 18.58 -23.50 -38.92
C GLY A 3 17.23 -23.98 -39.45
N TYR A 4 16.21 -23.93 -38.60
CA TYR A 4 14.84 -24.20 -39.02
C TYR A 4 14.40 -23.11 -40.00
N LYS A 5 14.00 -23.50 -41.20
CA LYS A 5 13.45 -22.57 -42.19
C LYS A 5 11.99 -22.30 -41.82
N ASP A 6 11.62 -21.03 -41.71
CA ASP A 6 10.23 -20.58 -41.49
C ASP A 6 9.61 -21.09 -40.17
N TYR A 7 10.42 -21.21 -39.11
CA TYR A 7 9.98 -21.69 -37.79
C TYR A 7 8.86 -20.77 -37.24
N ASP A 8 7.67 -21.37 -37.05
CA ASP A 8 6.43 -20.76 -36.53
C ASP A 8 5.83 -19.59 -37.32
N LEU A 9 6.26 -19.36 -38.57
CA LEU A 9 5.62 -18.39 -39.45
C LEU A 9 4.15 -18.76 -39.74
N GLY A 10 3.24 -17.84 -39.42
CA GLY A 10 1.80 -18.00 -39.65
C GLY A 10 1.03 -18.75 -38.56
N LYS A 11 1.69 -19.10 -37.45
CA LYS A 11 1.03 -19.64 -36.25
C LYS A 11 0.63 -18.52 -35.29
N ASP A 12 -0.38 -18.78 -34.47
CA ASP A 12 -0.85 -17.86 -33.43
C ASP A 12 -0.20 -18.23 -32.09
N GLY A 13 0.74 -17.39 -31.63
CA GLY A 13 1.54 -17.66 -30.44
C GLY A 13 2.68 -16.66 -30.28
N TYR A 14 3.47 -16.87 -29.24
CA TYR A 14 4.51 -15.94 -28.82
C TYR A 14 5.81 -16.68 -28.47
N PHE A 15 6.94 -16.02 -28.72
CA PHE A 15 8.22 -16.46 -28.18
C PHE A 15 8.39 -15.94 -26.75
N TRP A 16 8.62 -16.85 -25.82
CA TRP A 16 8.84 -16.57 -24.40
C TRP A 16 10.31 -16.74 -24.05
N ARG A 17 10.78 -15.94 -23.08
CA ARG A 17 12.09 -16.09 -22.46
C ARG A 17 12.04 -15.70 -21.00
N GLY A 18 12.92 -16.28 -20.20
CA GLY A 18 13.16 -15.82 -18.84
C GLY A 18 13.75 -14.40 -18.84
N VAL A 19 13.30 -13.59 -17.89
CA VAL A 19 13.86 -12.27 -17.58
C VAL A 19 14.01 -12.17 -16.07
N ALA A 20 15.00 -11.40 -15.61
CA ALA A 20 15.18 -11.12 -14.20
C ALA A 20 15.13 -9.59 -13.97
N PRO A 21 14.46 -9.13 -12.90
CA PRO A 21 14.36 -7.71 -12.58
C PRO A 21 15.71 -7.12 -12.11
N ASP A 22 16.55 -7.92 -11.47
CA ASP A 22 17.94 -7.60 -11.12
C ASP A 22 18.85 -8.72 -11.61
N LEU A 23 19.99 -8.35 -12.22
CA LEU A 23 21.00 -9.28 -12.71
C LEU A 23 22.13 -9.51 -11.69
N THR A 24 22.15 -8.73 -10.61
CA THR A 24 23.19 -8.77 -9.59
C THR A 24 23.02 -10.02 -8.71
N GLY A 25 23.99 -10.92 -8.75
CA GLY A 25 23.94 -12.18 -7.97
C GLY A 25 23.04 -13.27 -8.57
N LEU A 26 22.52 -13.08 -9.78
CA LEU A 26 21.72 -14.09 -10.45
C LEU A 26 22.59 -15.27 -10.90
N ASP A 27 22.10 -16.49 -10.70
CA ASP A 27 22.69 -17.64 -11.38
C ASP A 27 22.39 -17.52 -12.89
N THR A 28 23.41 -17.10 -13.64
CA THR A 28 23.33 -16.92 -15.10
C THR A 28 22.96 -18.21 -15.85
N SER A 29 23.08 -19.38 -15.21
CA SER A 29 22.60 -20.65 -15.76
C SER A 29 21.08 -20.67 -15.93
N LEU A 30 20.31 -19.87 -15.17
CA LEU A 30 18.85 -19.75 -15.33
C LEU A 30 18.45 -18.99 -16.61
N CYS A 31 19.37 -18.21 -17.20
CA CYS A 31 19.14 -17.49 -18.45
C CYS A 31 19.44 -18.33 -19.70
N ASN A 32 19.82 -19.61 -19.55
CA ASN A 32 20.26 -20.46 -20.66
C ASN A 32 19.11 -20.97 -21.56
N ARG A 33 17.84 -20.80 -21.16
CA ARG A 33 16.69 -21.11 -22.01
C ARG A 33 16.49 -20.01 -23.04
N LEU A 34 17.26 -20.13 -24.11
CA LEU A 34 17.16 -19.38 -25.34
C LEU A 34 15.72 -19.53 -25.88
N MET A 35 14.95 -18.44 -25.85
CA MET A 35 13.60 -18.26 -26.40
C MET A 35 12.88 -19.49 -26.97
N PHE A 36 11.71 -19.82 -26.44
CA PHE A 36 10.89 -20.94 -26.91
C PHE A 36 9.47 -20.48 -27.29
N TRP A 37 8.82 -21.23 -28.17
CA TRP A 37 7.47 -20.94 -28.65
C TRP A 37 6.40 -21.44 -27.67
N GLN A 38 5.33 -20.66 -27.49
CA GLN A 38 4.09 -21.06 -26.81
C GLN A 38 2.89 -20.62 -27.65
N ASP A 39 1.86 -21.46 -27.73
CA ASP A 39 0.63 -21.14 -28.44
C ASP A 39 -0.15 -20.00 -27.75
N ALA A 40 -0.90 -19.23 -28.52
CA ALA A 40 -1.67 -18.10 -27.99
C ALA A 40 -2.71 -18.56 -26.95
N GLY A 41 -2.89 -17.77 -25.89
CA GLY A 41 -3.80 -18.10 -24.80
C GLY A 41 -3.24 -19.07 -23.76
N GLU A 42 -2.04 -19.62 -23.97
CA GLU A 42 -1.43 -20.57 -23.05
C GLU A 42 -0.26 -19.96 -22.26
N ILE A 43 -0.16 -20.37 -21.00
CA ILE A 43 1.00 -20.08 -20.15
C ILE A 43 1.94 -21.29 -20.26
N PRO A 44 3.24 -21.07 -20.48
CA PRO A 44 4.18 -22.17 -20.59
C PRO A 44 4.32 -22.94 -19.28
N ASP A 45 4.32 -24.28 -19.36
CA ASP A 45 4.61 -25.16 -18.22
C ASP A 45 6.13 -25.26 -17.98
N VAL A 46 6.67 -24.20 -17.39
CA VAL A 46 8.08 -24.07 -17.04
C VAL A 46 8.22 -23.52 -15.62
N PRO A 47 9.34 -23.83 -14.94
CA PRO A 47 9.68 -23.15 -13.69
C PRO A 47 9.60 -21.63 -13.84
N GLU A 48 9.09 -20.97 -12.79
CA GLU A 48 8.95 -19.50 -12.71
C GLU A 48 8.06 -18.85 -13.81
N ALA A 49 7.22 -19.64 -14.51
CA ALA A 49 6.19 -19.09 -15.36
C ALA A 49 5.24 -18.17 -14.56
N PRO A 50 4.73 -17.08 -15.16
CA PRO A 50 3.81 -16.17 -14.46
C PRO A 50 2.58 -16.91 -13.92
N THR A 51 2.28 -16.69 -12.64
CA THR A 51 1.09 -17.22 -11.97
C THR A 51 0.19 -16.07 -11.51
N PRO A 52 -1.08 -16.34 -11.13
CA PRO A 52 -1.92 -15.32 -10.52
C PRO A 52 -1.28 -14.69 -9.27
N GLU A 53 -0.55 -15.46 -8.48
CA GLU A 53 0.14 -14.98 -7.27
C GLU A 53 1.26 -13.99 -7.62
N ILE A 54 2.03 -14.25 -8.68
CA ILE A 54 3.05 -13.31 -9.17
C ILE A 54 2.38 -12.02 -9.67
N LEU A 55 1.27 -12.12 -10.39
CA LEU A 55 0.52 -10.94 -10.83
C LEU A 55 -0.08 -10.16 -9.65
N ALA A 56 -0.58 -10.83 -8.61
CA ALA A 56 -1.08 -10.20 -7.40
C ALA A 56 0.04 -9.46 -6.66
N ALA A 57 1.21 -10.09 -6.50
CA ALA A 57 2.38 -9.45 -5.90
C ALA A 57 2.85 -8.23 -6.73
N TYR A 58 2.83 -8.33 -8.06
CA TYR A 58 3.12 -7.20 -8.94
C TYR A 58 2.08 -6.08 -8.78
N ALA A 59 0.79 -6.43 -8.72
CA ALA A 59 -0.28 -5.48 -8.51
C ALA A 59 -0.09 -4.75 -7.16
N TYR A 60 0.19 -5.50 -6.08
CA TYR A 60 0.50 -4.99 -4.75
C TYR A 60 1.66 -3.98 -4.77
N ASP A 61 2.80 -4.32 -5.38
CA ASP A 61 3.97 -3.43 -5.50
C ASP A 61 3.65 -2.11 -6.23
N LYS A 62 2.64 -2.11 -7.11
CA LYS A 62 2.22 -0.95 -7.89
C LYS A 62 1.01 -0.21 -7.33
N VAL A 63 0.44 -0.65 -6.20
CA VAL A 63 -0.64 0.07 -5.52
C VAL A 63 -0.14 1.46 -5.14
N LYS A 64 -0.92 2.49 -5.48
CA LYS A 64 -0.71 3.85 -4.99
C LYS A 64 -1.87 4.22 -4.06
N VAL A 65 -1.57 4.36 -2.77
CA VAL A 65 -2.52 4.84 -1.79
C VAL A 65 -2.56 6.38 -1.87
N PRO A 66 -3.74 7.00 -2.02
CA PRO A 66 -3.87 8.45 -2.01
C PRO A 66 -3.34 9.07 -0.71
N GLU A 67 -2.81 10.29 -0.79
CA GLU A 67 -2.52 11.08 0.40
C GLU A 67 -3.83 11.42 1.13
N THR A 68 -3.78 11.47 2.46
CA THR A 68 -4.94 11.71 3.32
C THR A 68 -4.76 13.02 4.07
N GLU A 69 -5.75 13.90 3.98
CA GLU A 69 -5.81 15.13 4.78
C GLU A 69 -6.69 14.89 6.00
N ILE A 70 -6.12 15.01 7.20
CA ILE A 70 -6.83 14.78 8.47
C ILE A 70 -7.30 16.09 9.11
N GLU A 71 -8.43 16.06 9.82
CA GLU A 71 -8.87 17.18 10.65
C GLU A 71 -8.24 17.09 12.04
N LEU A 72 -7.72 18.23 12.52
CA LEU A 72 -7.02 18.34 13.78
C LEU A 72 -7.55 19.51 14.60
N ARG A 73 -7.73 19.33 15.92
CA ARG A 73 -7.94 20.46 16.84
C ARG A 73 -7.12 20.31 18.12
N PRO A 74 -6.32 21.32 18.50
CA PRO A 74 -6.03 22.55 17.75
C PRO A 74 -5.21 22.31 16.46
N GLU A 75 -5.45 23.09 15.39
CA GLU A 75 -4.82 22.88 14.07
C GLU A 75 -3.31 23.21 14.05
N ALA A 76 -2.89 24.25 14.77
CA ALA A 76 -1.55 24.83 14.60
C ALA A 76 -0.58 24.53 15.76
N ARG A 77 -1.05 24.57 17.00
CA ARG A 77 -0.21 24.41 18.19
C ARG A 77 -0.95 23.63 19.27
N SER A 78 -0.40 22.47 19.62
CA SER A 78 -0.83 21.71 20.79
C SER A 78 -0.28 22.35 22.06
N THR A 79 -1.09 22.34 23.12
CA THR A 79 -0.67 22.78 24.46
C THR A 79 -0.35 21.56 25.30
N VAL A 80 0.72 21.61 26.08
CA VAL A 80 1.13 20.51 26.95
C VAL A 80 -0.01 20.12 27.88
N ASN A 81 -0.22 18.82 28.05
CA ASN A 81 -1.30 18.21 28.84
C ASN A 81 -2.72 18.46 28.31
N LEU A 82 -2.90 19.10 27.15
CA LEU A 82 -4.19 19.16 26.47
C LEU A 82 -4.22 18.23 25.26
N PRO A 83 -5.31 17.46 25.08
CA PRO A 83 -5.44 16.57 23.95
C PRO A 83 -5.59 17.34 22.64
N THR A 84 -4.97 16.83 21.59
CA THR A 84 -5.20 17.19 20.21
C THR A 84 -6.12 16.14 19.61
N TRP A 85 -7.30 16.56 19.21
CA TRP A 85 -8.32 15.74 18.58
C TRP A 85 -7.96 15.52 17.12
N VAL A 86 -8.13 14.29 16.65
CA VAL A 86 -7.97 13.89 15.26
C VAL A 86 -9.26 13.21 14.81
N TRP A 87 -9.79 13.59 13.66
CA TRP A 87 -10.94 12.91 13.07
C TRP A 87 -10.96 13.05 11.55
N LEU A 88 -11.80 12.23 10.92
CA LEU A 88 -12.08 12.26 9.49
C LEU A 88 -13.55 11.94 9.23
N ASP A 89 -14.15 12.67 8.29
CA ASP A 89 -15.53 12.43 7.86
C ASP A 89 -15.64 11.17 6.98
N GLU A 90 -16.85 10.63 6.92
CA GLU A 90 -17.26 9.48 6.12
C GLU A 90 -16.80 9.58 4.65
N GLY A 91 -16.35 8.45 4.11
CA GLY A 91 -16.03 8.30 2.68
C GLY A 91 -14.69 8.88 2.25
N THR A 92 -13.87 9.34 3.20
CA THR A 92 -12.47 9.75 2.94
C THR A 92 -11.61 8.54 2.58
N PHE A 93 -11.80 7.41 3.27
CA PHE A 93 -11.10 6.16 2.97
C PHE A 93 -11.90 5.27 2.05
N LYS A 94 -11.27 4.84 0.96
CA LYS A 94 -11.85 3.92 -0.01
C LYS A 94 -10.86 2.82 -0.30
N ASP A 95 -11.38 1.61 -0.46
CA ASP A 95 -10.64 0.48 -0.97
C ASP A 95 -9.99 0.87 -2.31
N VAL A 96 -8.69 0.61 -2.43
CA VAL A 96 -7.94 0.79 -3.67
C VAL A 96 -7.73 -0.59 -4.29
N THR A 97 -8.45 -0.86 -5.37
CA THR A 97 -8.28 -2.10 -6.14
C THR A 97 -7.47 -1.83 -7.39
N VAL A 98 -6.43 -2.63 -7.59
CA VAL A 98 -5.60 -2.64 -8.78
C VAL A 98 -5.64 -4.03 -9.42
N ARG A 99 -5.55 -4.05 -10.75
CA ARG A 99 -5.54 -5.29 -11.53
C ARG A 99 -4.24 -5.39 -12.32
N ALA A 100 -3.56 -6.52 -12.19
CA ALA A 100 -2.49 -6.92 -13.08
C ALA A 100 -3.01 -7.96 -14.07
N GLU A 101 -2.64 -7.81 -15.33
CA GLU A 101 -3.04 -8.73 -16.40
C GLU A 101 -1.84 -9.01 -17.29
N LEU A 102 -1.69 -10.27 -17.69
CA LEU A 102 -0.74 -10.68 -18.70
C LEU A 102 -1.48 -10.81 -20.04
N PRO A 103 -1.25 -9.88 -20.99
CA PRO A 103 -2.01 -9.83 -22.23
C PRO A 103 -1.97 -11.15 -23.00
N HIS A 104 -3.08 -11.49 -23.66
CA HIS A 104 -3.19 -12.67 -24.56
C HIS A 104 -3.03 -14.04 -23.88
N THR A 105 -3.06 -14.11 -22.55
CA THR A 105 -3.00 -15.38 -21.79
C THR A 105 -4.25 -15.65 -20.96
N GLY A 106 -5.14 -14.65 -20.82
CA GLY A 106 -6.28 -14.73 -19.90
C GLY A 106 -5.88 -14.71 -18.41
N LEU A 107 -4.59 -14.62 -18.10
CA LEU A 107 -4.07 -14.56 -16.74
C LEU A 107 -4.20 -13.14 -16.19
N TRP A 108 -4.86 -13.02 -15.05
CA TRP A 108 -4.99 -11.77 -14.32
C TRP A 108 -5.07 -12.03 -12.82
N ALA A 109 -4.80 -11.00 -12.04
CA ALA A 109 -5.05 -10.97 -10.61
C ALA A 109 -5.45 -9.57 -10.18
N GLU A 110 -6.28 -9.50 -9.15
CA GLU A 110 -6.66 -8.26 -8.48
C GLU A 110 -6.09 -8.22 -7.08
N THR A 111 -5.72 -7.03 -6.65
CA THR A 111 -5.26 -6.77 -5.29
C THR A 111 -5.98 -5.55 -4.76
N THR A 112 -6.58 -5.69 -3.59
CA THR A 112 -7.34 -4.63 -2.92
C THR A 112 -6.64 -4.25 -1.63
N ALA A 113 -6.21 -2.99 -1.54
CA ALA A 113 -5.75 -2.41 -0.29
C ALA A 113 -6.97 -1.88 0.48
N LYS A 114 -7.18 -2.41 1.69
CA LYS A 114 -8.29 -2.06 2.57
C LYS A 114 -7.75 -1.31 3.78
N PRO A 115 -8.07 -0.02 3.94
CA PRO A 115 -7.65 0.74 5.10
C PRO A 115 -8.43 0.26 6.32
N VAL A 116 -7.74 -0.01 7.42
CA VAL A 116 -8.35 -0.49 8.68
C VAL A 116 -8.27 0.53 9.80
N ALA A 117 -7.22 1.36 9.82
CA ALA A 117 -7.02 2.37 10.85
C ALA A 117 -6.13 3.53 10.36
N LEU A 118 -6.18 4.63 11.12
CA LEU A 118 -5.20 5.71 11.08
C LEU A 118 -4.27 5.57 12.28
N HIS A 119 -3.00 5.24 12.03
CA HIS A 119 -1.97 5.19 13.03
C HIS A 119 -1.40 6.59 13.30
N LEU A 120 -1.37 7.00 14.56
CA LEU A 120 -0.84 8.28 15.03
C LEU A 120 0.52 8.10 15.71
N GLU A 121 1.54 8.74 15.15
CA GLU A 121 2.87 8.83 15.77
C GLU A 121 3.10 10.26 16.29
N PRO A 122 3.16 10.47 17.62
CA PRO A 122 3.32 11.80 18.21
C PRO A 122 4.68 12.48 17.93
N GLY A 123 5.65 11.75 17.38
CA GLY A 123 7.01 12.20 17.14
C GLY A 123 7.89 12.30 18.39
N THR A 124 7.43 11.77 19.52
CA THR A 124 8.15 11.74 20.81
C THR A 124 7.55 10.68 21.73
N ASP A 125 8.36 10.11 22.62
CA ASP A 125 7.92 9.22 23.70
C ASP A 125 7.25 9.98 24.85
N ASP A 126 7.46 11.30 24.94
CA ASP A 126 6.83 12.19 25.92
C ASP A 126 5.40 12.59 25.46
N ALA A 127 4.61 11.62 24.99
CA ALA A 127 3.23 11.82 24.54
C ALA A 127 2.38 10.56 24.79
N GLU A 128 1.08 10.78 24.97
CA GLU A 128 0.07 9.73 24.97
C GLU A 128 -0.71 9.76 23.67
N THR A 129 -1.13 8.59 23.20
CA THR A 129 -2.07 8.42 22.10
C THR A 129 -3.45 8.01 22.63
N TYR A 130 -4.49 8.39 21.89
CA TYR A 130 -5.85 7.97 22.10
C TYR A 130 -6.36 7.38 20.78
N PRO A 131 -6.73 6.10 20.73
CA PRO A 131 -6.52 5.10 21.78
C PRO A 131 -5.02 4.86 22.07
N ALA A 132 -4.71 4.18 23.18
CA ALA A 132 -3.33 3.96 23.60
C ALA A 132 -2.47 3.13 22.61
N SER A 133 -3.10 2.43 21.67
CA SER A 133 -2.40 1.78 20.55
C SER A 133 -1.82 2.79 19.56
N GLY A 134 -2.36 4.01 19.48
CA GLY A 134 -2.13 4.94 18.38
C GLY A 134 -2.97 4.65 17.14
N ASP A 135 -3.66 3.51 17.10
CA ASP A 135 -4.48 3.10 15.97
C ASP A 135 -5.93 3.54 16.15
N CYS A 136 -6.34 4.57 15.41
CA CYS A 136 -7.73 4.97 15.34
C CYS A 136 -8.45 4.15 14.27
N GLU A 137 -9.28 3.20 14.70
CA GLU A 137 -10.03 2.32 13.79
C GLU A 137 -10.96 3.11 12.87
N ILE A 138 -11.04 2.67 11.61
CA ILE A 138 -12.03 3.14 10.65
C ILE A 138 -13.35 2.42 10.93
N THR A 139 -14.41 3.18 11.13
CA THR A 139 -15.76 2.65 11.38
C THR A 139 -16.41 2.14 10.09
N ASP A 140 -17.53 1.42 10.21
CA ASP A 140 -18.26 0.87 9.05
C ASP A 140 -18.74 1.93 8.04
N ASP A 141 -18.96 3.17 8.51
CA ASP A 141 -19.28 4.33 7.67
C ASP A 141 -18.03 5.02 7.09
N GLY A 142 -16.84 4.48 7.31
CA GLY A 142 -15.58 5.00 6.77
C GLY A 142 -15.07 6.27 7.45
N SER A 143 -15.61 6.63 8.62
CA SER A 143 -15.12 7.75 9.43
C SER A 143 -14.06 7.31 10.45
N ILE A 144 -13.35 8.28 11.02
CA ILE A 144 -12.40 8.06 12.12
C ILE A 144 -12.66 9.05 13.25
N GLY A 145 -12.70 8.53 14.47
CA GLY A 145 -12.85 9.35 15.68
C GLY A 145 -14.20 10.06 15.72
N SER A 146 -14.23 11.25 16.32
CA SER A 146 -15.41 12.11 16.29
C SER A 146 -15.02 13.58 16.21
N PRO A 147 -15.81 14.42 15.50
CA PRO A 147 -15.53 15.84 15.41
C PRO A 147 -15.48 16.52 16.77
N TYR A 148 -14.47 17.37 16.97
CA TYR A 148 -14.34 18.16 18.19
C TYR A 148 -15.52 19.14 18.37
N THR A 149 -16.18 19.11 19.53
CA THR A 149 -17.21 20.09 19.89
C THR A 149 -16.67 21.10 20.91
N LYS A 150 -17.07 22.36 20.76
CA LYS A 150 -16.66 23.42 21.69
C LYS A 150 -17.13 23.11 23.11
N GLY A 151 -16.18 22.84 24.00
CA GLY A 151 -16.44 22.40 25.38
C GLY A 151 -15.66 21.14 25.75
N ASP A 152 -15.17 20.41 24.75
CA ASP A 152 -14.49 19.11 24.94
C ASP A 152 -12.98 19.22 25.10
N ALA A 153 -12.46 20.41 25.38
CA ALA A 153 -11.02 20.66 25.49
C ALA A 153 -10.32 19.76 26.53
N ASP A 154 -11.03 19.42 27.61
CA ASP A 154 -10.54 18.56 28.68
C ASP A 154 -11.04 17.10 28.57
N ALA A 155 -11.86 16.79 27.55
CA ALA A 155 -12.36 15.44 27.33
C ALA A 155 -11.33 14.59 26.59
N THR A 156 -11.38 13.28 26.83
CA THR A 156 -10.52 12.33 26.12
C THR A 156 -11.06 12.11 24.71
N PRO A 157 -10.30 12.44 23.65
CA PRO A 157 -10.75 12.20 22.29
C PRO A 157 -10.82 10.69 22.01
N PRO A 158 -11.74 10.23 21.14
CA PRO A 158 -11.71 8.84 20.66
C PRO A 158 -10.49 8.57 19.77
N CYS A 159 -10.00 9.59 19.06
CA CYS A 159 -8.79 9.55 18.26
C CYS A 159 -7.99 10.85 18.48
N GLY A 160 -6.73 10.76 18.88
CA GLY A 160 -5.94 11.94 19.20
C GLY A 160 -4.62 11.65 19.90
N ILE A 161 -3.93 12.71 20.30
CA ILE A 161 -2.66 12.64 21.04
C ILE A 161 -2.62 13.69 22.16
N ARG A 162 -1.80 13.48 23.18
CA ARG A 162 -1.50 14.48 24.21
C ARG A 162 -0.01 14.50 24.51
N HIS A 163 0.67 15.59 24.15
CA HIS A 163 2.06 15.80 24.54
C HIS A 163 2.17 16.13 26.03
N LEU A 164 3.10 15.46 26.71
CA LEU A 164 3.37 15.60 28.14
C LEU A 164 4.52 16.58 28.42
N ARG A 165 5.28 16.95 27.40
CA ARG A 165 6.42 17.87 27.51
C ARG A 165 6.41 18.89 26.37
N ALA A 166 6.82 20.12 26.67
CA ALA A 166 7.04 21.16 25.65
C ALA A 166 8.33 20.89 24.88
N THR A 167 8.41 21.33 23.63
CA THR A 167 9.64 21.28 22.86
C THR A 167 10.63 22.36 23.32
N ALA A 168 11.93 22.04 23.31
CA ALA A 168 13.01 22.96 23.65
C ALA A 168 13.78 23.41 22.40
N GLY A 169 13.06 23.60 21.28
CA GLY A 169 13.64 23.83 19.96
C GLY A 169 12.61 23.52 18.88
N ASP A 170 12.95 22.58 17.99
CA ASP A 170 12.07 22.16 16.90
C ASP A 170 10.77 21.51 17.42
N PRO A 171 9.62 21.76 16.76
CA PRO A 171 8.35 21.13 17.12
C PRO A 171 8.41 19.60 16.90
N TYR A 172 7.71 18.84 17.75
CA TYR A 172 7.48 17.42 17.48
C TYR A 172 6.65 17.29 16.21
N ARG A 173 7.06 16.38 15.32
CA ARG A 173 6.33 16.10 14.09
C ARG A 173 5.34 14.97 14.33
N LEU A 174 4.06 15.31 14.37
CA LEU A 174 2.98 14.33 14.30
C LEU A 174 2.94 13.74 12.89
N THR A 175 2.99 12.41 12.82
CA THR A 175 2.77 11.66 11.58
C THR A 175 1.48 10.86 11.73
N ALA A 176 0.66 10.87 10.69
CA ALA A 176 -0.55 10.07 10.62
C ALA A 176 -0.47 9.20 9.36
N SER A 177 -0.63 7.89 9.52
CA SER A 177 -0.45 6.92 8.43
C SER A 177 -1.61 5.93 8.39
N ILE A 178 -2.02 5.55 7.18
CA ILE A 178 -3.06 4.55 6.98
C ILE A 178 -2.44 3.17 7.02
N THR A 179 -3.08 2.29 7.78
CA THR A 179 -2.73 0.87 7.91
C THR A 179 -3.80 0.00 7.29
#